data_AF-A0A4Y2QZQ0-F1
#
_entry.id   AF-A0A4Y2QZQ0-F1
#
_cell.length_a   1.000
_cell.length_b   1.000
_cell.length_c   1.000
_cell.angle_alpha   90.00
_cell.angle_beta   90.00
_cell.angle_gamma   90.00
#
_symmetry.space_group_name_H-M   'P 1'
#
loop_
_entity.id
_entity.type
_entity.pdbx_description
1 polymer ?
#
loop_
_entity_poly.entity_id
_entity_poly.type
_entity_poly.pdbx_seq_one_letter_code
_entity_poly.pdbx_strand_id
1 'polypeptide(L)'
;MECVLHISYRLEIKTWQVREAGKKYIRKKEVQERFRPELGLLVDMPKQQSVNTNDGNTDRKFFRHPEKTAEITGVEFNLIKCYYQVLSSGNYSRVHKL
;
A
#
# COMPACT_ATOMS: atom_id res chain seq x y z
N MET A 1 2.30 5.43 -0.07
CA MET A 1 1.41 4.25 0.05
C MET A 1 1.28 3.46 -1.25
N GLU A 2 1.11 4.11 -2.40
CA GLU A 2 0.74 3.48 -3.68
C GLU A 2 1.66 2.33 -4.13
N CYS A 3 2.97 2.45 -3.91
CA CYS A 3 3.92 1.37 -4.23
C CYS A 3 3.58 0.06 -3.51
N VAL A 4 3.24 0.12 -2.22
CA VAL A 4 2.85 -1.05 -1.41
C VAL A 4 1.57 -1.68 -1.96
N LEU A 5 0.60 -0.87 -2.34
CA LEU A 5 -0.65 -1.34 -2.96
C LEU A 5 -0.38 -2.02 -4.31
N HIS A 6 0.47 -1.46 -5.16
CA HIS A 6 0.85 -2.08 -6.44
C HIS A 6 1.59 -3.40 -6.27
N ILE A 7 2.47 -3.52 -5.27
CA ILE A 7 3.12 -4.80 -4.93
C ILE A 7 2.06 -5.81 -4.50
N SER A 8 1.17 -5.42 -3.58
CA SER A 8 0.09 -6.25 -3.07
C SER A 8 -0.78 -6.84 -4.17
N TYR A 9 -1.20 -6.00 -5.14
CA TYR A 9 -2.06 -6.44 -6.26
C TYR A 9 -1.40 -7.46 -7.18
N ARG A 10 -0.07 -7.55 -7.16
CA ARG A 10 0.72 -8.43 -8.01
C ARG A 10 1.26 -9.67 -7.29
N LEU A 11 1.07 -9.80 -5.97
CA LEU A 11 1.60 -10.95 -5.20
C LEU A 11 1.17 -12.31 -5.76
N GLU A 12 -0.08 -12.42 -6.22
CA GLU A 12 -0.61 -13.66 -6.80
C GLU A 12 -0.34 -13.78 -8.31
N ILE A 13 0.14 -12.71 -8.94
CA ILE A 13 0.46 -12.68 -10.37
C ILE A 13 1.90 -13.18 -10.53
N LYS A 14 2.07 -14.50 -10.63
CA LYS A 14 3.37 -15.16 -10.85
C LYS A 14 3.92 -14.99 -12.28
N THR A 15 3.46 -13.98 -13.03
CA THR A 15 3.84 -13.75 -14.43
C THR A 15 4.35 -12.33 -14.61
N TRP A 16 5.54 -12.19 -15.20
CA TRP A 16 6.20 -10.90 -15.42
C TRP A 16 5.38 -9.93 -16.29
N GLN A 17 4.54 -10.43 -17.21
CA GLN A 17 3.67 -9.61 -18.04
C GLN A 17 2.21 -10.09 -18.02
N VAL A 18 1.29 -9.21 -17.64
CA VAL A 18 -0.15 -9.46 -17.67
C VAL A 18 -0.68 -9.01 -19.03
N ARG A 19 -0.59 -9.89 -20.04
CA ARG A 19 -1.08 -9.61 -21.41
C ARG A 19 -2.57 -9.95 -21.62
N GLU A 20 -3.19 -10.59 -20.65
CA GLU A 20 -4.53 -11.15 -20.76
C GLU A 20 -5.54 -10.23 -20.08
N ALA A 21 -6.48 -9.67 -20.84
CA ALA A 21 -7.48 -8.71 -20.37
C ALA A 21 -8.36 -9.24 -19.21
N GLY A 22 -8.42 -10.56 -19.01
CA GLY A 22 -9.21 -11.23 -17.98
C GLY A 22 -8.54 -11.35 -16.60
N LYS A 23 -7.22 -11.13 -16.47
CA LYS A 23 -6.53 -11.11 -15.17
C LYS A 23 -6.72 -9.76 -14.48
N LYS A 24 -7.98 -9.39 -14.28
CA LYS A 24 -8.38 -8.30 -13.40
C LYS A 24 -7.74 -8.55 -12.03
N TYR A 25 -7.16 -7.54 -11.41
CA TYR A 25 -6.52 -7.66 -10.09
C TYR A 25 -7.56 -8.10 -9.04
N ILE A 26 -7.86 -9.40 -8.93
CA ILE A 26 -8.81 -9.97 -7.96
C ILE A 26 -8.42 -9.49 -6.56
N ARG A 27 -7.12 -9.50 -6.29
CA ARG A 27 -6.51 -9.02 -5.06
C ARG A 27 -6.70 -7.51 -4.81
N LYS A 28 -6.80 -6.67 -5.85
CA LYS A 28 -7.08 -5.23 -5.66
C LYS A 28 -8.43 -5.01 -4.99
N LYS A 29 -9.47 -5.73 -5.44
CA LYS A 29 -10.80 -5.62 -4.86
C LYS A 29 -10.83 -6.13 -3.42
N GLU A 30 -10.22 -7.27 -3.15
CA GLU A 30 -10.10 -7.83 -1.79
C GLU A 30 -9.42 -6.82 -0.83
N VAL A 31 -8.27 -6.28 -1.23
CA VAL A 31 -7.52 -5.32 -0.42
C VAL A 31 -8.37 -4.07 -0.15
N GLN A 32 -9.05 -3.52 -1.16
CA GLN A 32 -9.93 -2.36 -1.01
C GLN A 32 -11.10 -2.63 -0.05
N GLU A 33 -11.72 -3.81 -0.16
CA GLU A 33 -12.86 -4.22 0.67
C GLU A 33 -12.46 -4.49 2.12
N ARG A 34 -11.21 -4.88 2.38
CA ARG A 34 -10.68 -5.07 3.75
C ARG A 34 -10.25 -3.78 4.43
N PHE A 35 -9.63 -2.85 3.71
CA PHE A 35 -9.18 -1.57 4.29
C PHE A 35 -10.32 -0.71 4.88
N ARG A 36 -11.51 -0.77 4.28
CA ARG A 36 -12.66 0.02 4.72
C ARG A 36 -13.19 -0.38 6.10
N PRO A 37 -13.57 -1.64 6.36
CA PRO A 37 -14.06 -2.06 7.68
C PRO A 37 -12.94 -2.15 8.72
N GLU A 38 -11.72 -2.57 8.35
CA GLU A 38 -10.66 -2.82 9.34
C GLU A 38 -9.94 -1.55 9.80
N LEU A 39 -9.78 -0.55 8.92
CA LEU A 39 -9.02 0.67 9.22
C LEU A 39 -9.79 1.97 8.92
N GLY A 40 -11.04 1.88 8.45
CA GLY A 40 -11.81 3.06 8.05
C GLY A 40 -11.21 3.77 6.84
N LEU A 41 -10.49 3.05 5.97
CA LEU A 41 -9.74 3.62 4.85
C LEU A 41 -10.34 3.23 3.50
N LEU A 42 -10.52 4.24 2.65
CA LEU A 42 -10.80 4.04 1.22
C LEU A 42 -9.48 4.23 0.46
N VAL A 43 -8.95 3.15 -0.11
CA VAL A 43 -7.67 3.17 -0.84
C VAL A 43 -7.89 2.91 -2.33
N ASP A 44 -7.13 3.60 -3.17
CA ASP A 44 -7.10 3.39 -4.63
C ASP A 44 -8.48 3.37 -5.32
N MET A 45 -9.42 4.16 -4.78
CA MET A 45 -10.75 4.36 -5.36
C MET A 45 -10.75 5.61 -6.24
N PRO A 46 -11.35 5.57 -7.44
CA PRO A 46 -11.51 6.75 -8.28
C PRO A 46 -12.41 7.77 -7.57
N LYS A 47 -12.01 9.05 -7.60
CA LYS A 47 -12.83 10.18 -7.14
C LYS A 47 -13.26 11.00 -8.37
N GLN A 48 -14.49 11.53 -8.38
CA GLN A 48 -15.02 12.29 -9.53
C GLN A 48 -14.22 13.56 -9.89
N GLN A 49 -13.36 14.07 -8.99
CA GLN A 49 -12.58 15.28 -9.18
C GLN A 49 -11.07 15.10 -8.92
N SER A 50 -10.58 13.88 -8.65
CA SER A 50 -9.15 13.59 -8.47
C SER A 50 -8.80 12.18 -8.95
N VAL A 51 -7.53 11.96 -9.29
CA VAL A 51 -7.04 10.69 -9.86
C VAL A 51 -7.38 9.49 -8.94
N ASN A 52 -7.28 9.63 -7.62
CA ASN A 52 -7.69 8.61 -6.65
C ASN A 52 -7.93 9.20 -5.22
N THR A 53 -8.28 8.33 -4.26
CA THR A 53 -8.49 8.64 -2.82
C THR A 53 -7.20 8.68 -1.98
N ASN A 54 -6.03 8.49 -2.60
CA ASN A 54 -4.75 8.42 -1.90
C ASN A 54 -4.22 9.83 -1.65
N ASP A 55 -4.63 10.44 -0.53
CA ASP A 55 -4.11 11.71 -0.07
C ASP A 55 -3.16 11.53 1.13
N GLY A 56 -2.51 12.61 1.57
CA GLY A 56 -1.57 12.55 2.70
C GLY A 56 -2.19 12.09 4.02
N ASN A 57 -3.51 12.24 4.22
CA ASN A 57 -4.20 11.70 5.40
C ASN A 57 -4.36 10.18 5.28
N THR A 58 -4.72 9.69 4.09
CA THR A 58 -4.78 8.25 3.79
C THR A 58 -3.41 7.61 4.01
N ASP A 59 -2.33 8.20 3.49
CA ASP A 59 -0.96 7.69 3.67
C ASP A 59 -0.54 7.62 5.15
N ARG A 60 -0.81 8.68 5.93
CA ARG A 60 -0.50 8.69 7.36
C ARG A 60 -1.23 7.60 8.15
N LYS A 61 -2.51 7.39 7.87
CA LYS A 61 -3.30 6.33 8.53
C LYS A 61 -2.83 4.94 8.09
N PHE A 62 -2.53 4.76 6.80
CA PHE A 62 -2.03 3.51 6.24
C PHE A 62 -0.74 3.04 6.93
N PHE A 63 0.21 3.95 7.17
CA PHE A 63 1.47 3.58 7.82
C PHE A 63 1.43 3.61 9.36
N ARG A 64 0.39 4.18 9.99
CA ARG A 64 0.22 4.17 11.46
C ARG A 64 -0.08 2.78 12.01
N HIS A 65 -0.66 1.89 11.18
CA HIS A 65 -1.05 0.53 11.58
C HIS A 65 -0.31 -0.52 10.73
N PRO A 66 1.03 -0.61 10.81
CA PRO A 66 1.84 -1.43 9.89
C PRO A 66 1.51 -2.92 9.97
N GLU A 67 1.11 -3.44 11.14
CA GLU A 67 0.69 -4.84 11.33
C GLU A 67 -0.57 -5.16 10.52
N LYS A 68 -1.62 -4.34 10.68
CA LYS A 68 -2.87 -4.49 9.93
C LYS A 68 -2.67 -4.26 8.44
N THR A 69 -1.84 -3.30 8.08
CA THR A 69 -1.49 -3.05 6.68
C THR A 69 -0.75 -4.24 6.07
N ALA A 70 0.19 -4.87 6.79
CA ALA A 70 0.87 -6.09 6.33
C ALA A 70 -0.11 -7.25 6.15
N GLU A 71 -1.01 -7.45 7.12
CA GLU A 71 -2.04 -8.48 7.08
C GLU A 71 -3.01 -8.32 5.90
N ILE A 72 -3.47 -7.10 5.63
CA ILE A 72 -4.41 -6.81 4.55
C ILE A 72 -3.71 -6.92 3.19
N THR A 73 -2.53 -6.31 3.05
CA THR A 73 -1.81 -6.25 1.77
C THR A 73 -1.09 -7.55 1.43
N GLY A 74 -0.75 -8.37 2.42
CA GLY A 74 0.15 -9.52 2.27
C GLY A 74 1.62 -9.13 2.04
N VAL A 75 1.95 -7.85 2.15
CA VAL A 75 3.34 -7.36 2.05
C VAL A 75 4.03 -7.55 3.40
N GLU A 76 5.30 -7.92 3.37
CA GLU A 76 6.08 -8.21 4.58
C GLU A 76 6.13 -6.99 5.52
N PHE A 77 5.93 -7.24 6.82
CA PHE A 77 5.76 -6.22 7.85
C PHE A 77 6.97 -5.28 7.98
N ASN A 78 8.19 -5.83 8.00
CA ASN A 78 9.40 -5.03 8.12
C ASN A 78 9.60 -4.14 6.91
N LEU A 79 9.24 -4.59 5.70
CA LEU A 79 9.29 -3.75 4.50
C LEU A 79 8.39 -2.51 4.66
N ILE A 80 7.16 -2.68 5.15
CA ILE A 80 6.23 -1.56 5.40
C ILE A 80 6.79 -0.62 6.47
N LYS A 81 7.32 -1.17 7.56
CA LYS A 81 7.92 -0.42 8.67
C LYS A 81 9.14 0.40 8.22
N CYS A 82 10.04 -0.20 7.46
CA CYS A 82 11.21 0.47 6.89
C CYS A 82 10.79 1.61 5.96
N TYR A 83 9.78 1.38 5.10
CA TYR A 83 9.26 2.42 4.21
C TYR A 83 8.72 3.61 5.00
N TYR A 84 7.93 3.35 6.04
CA TYR A 84 7.40 4.40 6.90
C TYR A 84 8.50 5.18 7.63
N GLN A 85 9.53 4.49 8.14
CA GLN A 85 10.67 5.13 8.80
C GLN A 85 11.39 6.09 7.86
N VAL A 86 11.71 5.66 6.64
CA VAL A 86 12.38 6.51 5.63
C VAL A 86 11.51 7.71 5.24
N LEU A 87 10.21 7.52 5.06
CA LEU A 87 9.28 8.61 4.72
C LEU A 87 9.04 9.58 5.88
N SER A 88 9.13 9.10 7.13
CA SER A 88 8.95 9.91 8.34
C SER A 88 10.25 10.61 8.77
N SER A 89 11.41 10.04 8.43
CA SER A 89 12.73 10.54 8.76
C SER A 89 13.19 11.68 7.85
N GLY A 90 12.27 12.53 7.37
CA GLY A 90 12.60 13.78 6.69
C GLY A 90 13.52 14.72 7.49
N ASN A 91 13.85 14.37 8.74
CA ASN A 91 14.92 14.95 9.53
C ASN A 91 15.73 13.86 10.25
N TYR A 92 16.64 13.12 9.58
CA TYR A 92 17.91 12.69 10.18
C TYR A 92 18.82 12.07 9.11
N SER A 93 19.66 12.91 8.52
CA SER A 93 20.97 12.49 8.04
C SER A 93 21.79 12.00 9.24
N ARG A 94 21.81 10.69 9.47
CA ARG A 94 22.92 10.05 10.20
C ARG A 94 23.56 9.01 9.30
N VAL A 95 24.21 9.53 8.26
CA VAL A 95 25.16 8.79 7.43
C VAL A 95 26.46 8.64 8.23
N HIS A 96 26.45 7.89 9.33
CA HIS A 96 27.67 7.34 9.92
C HIS A 96 27.31 6.09 10.72
N LYS A 97 27.39 4.95 10.03
CA LYS A 97 27.73 3.67 10.62
C LYS A 97 28.82 3.07 9.75
N LEU A 98 30.06 3.37 10.13
CA LEU A 98 31.29 2.56 10.19
C LEU A 98 32.46 3.52 10.46
#